data_AF-A0A2R2IZU3-F1
#
_entry.id   AF-A0A2R2IZU3-F1
#
_cell.length_a   1.000
_cell.length_b   1.000
_cell.length_c   1.000
_cell.angle_alpha   90.00
_cell.angle_beta   90.00
_cell.angle_gamma   90.00
#
_symmetry.space_group_name_H-M   'P 1'
#
loop_
_entity.id
_entity.type
_entity.pdbx_description
1 polymer ?
#
loop_
_entity_poly.entity_id
_entity_poly.type
_entity_poly.pdbx_seq_one_letter_code
_entity_poly.pdbx_strand_id
1 'polypeptide(L)'
;MKYTLIALACLVSLPAAAGNATNPDVKKFVDAADLCEHFLGEIGGPGSAKEQKQLVNKANRYCDVAKRQFKKVDAKYKTDKEVQTILDDYRDELED
;
A
#
# COMPACT_ATOMS: atom_id res chain seq x y z
N MET A 1 48.40 4.32 39.28
CA MET A 1 47.28 3.39 39.06
C MET A 1 46.32 4.10 38.10
N LYS A 2 46.50 4.05 36.77
CA LYS A 2 46.21 2.96 35.81
C LYS A 2 44.76 2.47 35.89
N TYR A 3 43.85 3.22 35.26
CA TYR A 3 42.53 2.73 34.86
C TYR A 3 42.35 2.97 33.37
N THR A 4 42.88 2.04 32.58
CA THR A 4 42.53 1.86 31.18
C THR A 4 41.52 0.72 31.13
N LEU A 5 40.29 0.97 30.66
CA LEU A 5 39.32 -0.01 30.13
C LEU A 5 38.28 0.83 29.36
N ILE A 6 38.60 1.25 28.13
CA ILE A 6 38.32 0.57 26.84
C ILE A 6 36.83 0.25 26.64
N ALA A 7 36.31 0.98 25.65
CA ALA A 7 35.03 0.90 24.96
C ALA A 7 34.43 -0.49 24.78
N LEU A 8 33.09 -0.55 24.89
CA LEU A 8 32.29 -1.46 24.08
C LEU A 8 31.12 -0.69 23.49
N ALA A 9 31.41 -0.02 22.36
CA ALA A 9 30.40 0.53 21.47
C ALA A 9 29.76 -0.62 20.70
N CYS A 10 28.67 -1.18 21.23
CA CYS A 10 27.77 -2.02 20.43
C CYS A 10 26.89 -1.12 19.56
N LEU A 11 27.47 -0.56 18.48
CA LEU A 11 26.69 -0.19 17.32
C LEU A 11 26.21 -1.48 16.66
N VAL A 12 25.09 -2.00 17.13
CA VAL A 12 24.30 -2.94 16.36
C VAL A 12 23.71 -2.13 15.21
N SER A 13 24.44 -2.03 14.10
CA SER A 13 23.88 -1.62 12.83
C SER A 13 22.84 -2.68 12.45
N LEU A 14 21.57 -2.43 12.79
CA LEU A 14 20.48 -3.15 12.14
C LEU A 14 20.69 -2.94 10.63
N PRO A 15 20.67 -4.01 9.81
CA PRO A 15 20.56 -3.81 8.39
C PRO A 15 19.28 -3.02 8.16
N ALA A 16 19.41 -1.81 7.61
CA ALA A 16 18.30 -1.10 7.03
C ALA A 16 17.85 -1.93 5.82
N ALA A 17 17.01 -2.94 6.09
CA ALA A 17 16.20 -3.54 5.05
C ALA A 17 15.36 -2.38 4.52
N ALA A 18 15.68 -1.91 3.32
CA ALA A 18 14.81 -1.00 2.60
C ALA A 18 13.48 -1.75 2.47
N GLY A 19 12.47 -1.32 3.25
CA GLY A 19 11.18 -2.00 3.34
C GLY A 19 10.55 -2.12 1.97
N ASN A 20 9.98 -3.28 1.69
CA ASN A 20 9.39 -3.58 0.40
C ASN A 20 8.13 -2.75 0.13
N ALA A 21 7.61 -2.04 1.14
CA ALA A 21 6.60 -0.98 1.00
C ALA A 21 7.03 0.16 0.05
N THR A 22 8.33 0.39 -0.13
CA THR A 22 8.84 1.45 -1.02
C THR A 22 8.96 1.00 -2.49
N ASN A 23 8.66 -0.27 -2.78
CA ASN A 23 8.73 -0.79 -4.14
C ASN A 23 7.74 -0.05 -5.06
N PRO A 24 8.16 0.35 -6.27
CA PRO A 24 7.31 1.15 -7.16
C PRO A 24 5.99 0.49 -7.58
N ASP A 25 5.92 -0.84 -7.63
CA ASP A 25 4.68 -1.59 -7.93
C ASP A 25 3.75 -1.70 -6.72
N VAL A 26 4.29 -1.91 -5.51
CA VAL A 26 3.54 -1.83 -4.25
C VAL A 26 2.95 -0.43 -4.09
N LYS A 27 3.74 0.63 -4.32
CA LYS A 27 3.24 2.01 -4.29
C LYS A 27 2.13 2.26 -5.31
N LYS A 28 2.29 1.78 -6.55
CA LYS A 28 1.24 1.92 -7.59
C LYS A 28 -0.05 1.20 -7.22
N PHE A 29 0.05 0.08 -6.51
CA PHE A 29 -1.09 -0.63 -5.96
C PHE A 29 -1.80 0.23 -4.91
N VAL A 30 -1.08 0.66 -3.87
CA VAL A 30 -1.64 1.46 -2.77
C VAL A 30 -2.26 2.75 -3.29
N ASP A 31 -1.55 3.52 -4.12
CA ASP A 31 -2.07 4.77 -4.68
C ASP A 31 -3.38 4.56 -5.48
N ALA A 32 -3.56 3.40 -6.12
CA ALA A 32 -4.78 3.08 -6.85
C ALA A 32 -5.90 2.58 -5.93
N ALA A 33 -5.57 1.81 -4.88
CA ALA A 33 -6.51 1.30 -3.90
C ALA A 33 -7.09 2.45 -3.05
N ASP A 34 -6.25 3.36 -2.55
CA ASP A 34 -6.67 4.57 -1.83
C ASP A 34 -7.66 5.40 -2.64
N LEU A 35 -7.39 5.59 -3.94
CA LEU A 35 -8.27 6.34 -4.83
C LEU A 35 -9.56 5.59 -5.13
N CYS A 36 -9.52 4.26 -5.22
CA CYS A 36 -10.72 3.44 -5.35
C CYS A 36 -11.65 3.66 -4.15
N GLU A 37 -11.15 3.45 -2.93
CA GLU A 37 -11.92 3.62 -1.70
C GLU A 37 -12.44 5.04 -1.53
N HIS A 38 -11.58 6.04 -1.76
CA HIS A 38 -11.96 7.43 -1.69
C HIS A 38 -13.15 7.71 -2.60
N PHE A 39 -13.09 7.36 -3.89
CA PHE A 39 -14.20 7.65 -4.79
C PHE A 39 -15.44 6.79 -4.54
N LEU A 40 -15.30 5.56 -4.03
CA LEU A 40 -16.44 4.75 -3.60
C LEU A 40 -17.18 5.39 -2.43
N GLY A 41 -16.45 5.94 -1.45
CA GLY A 41 -17.03 6.62 -0.29
C GLY A 41 -17.78 7.92 -0.63
N GLU A 42 -17.43 8.58 -1.73
CA GLU A 42 -18.08 9.82 -2.17
C GLU A 42 -19.40 9.58 -2.95
N ILE A 43 -19.61 8.37 -3.47
CA ILE A 43 -20.82 8.03 -4.24
C ILE A 43 -22.05 8.05 -3.32
N GLY A 44 -23.11 8.73 -3.76
CA GLY A 44 -24.32 8.94 -2.97
C GLY A 44 -24.22 10.12 -1.99
N GLY A 45 -23.05 10.78 -1.92
CA GLY A 45 -22.87 12.03 -1.21
C GLY A 45 -23.48 13.24 -1.92
N PRO A 46 -23.20 14.46 -1.42
CA PRO A 46 -23.66 15.70 -2.03
C PRO A 46 -23.20 15.87 -3.48
N GLY A 47 -24.00 16.60 -4.28
CA GLY A 47 -23.64 16.99 -5.64
C GLY A 47 -24.74 16.72 -6.66
N SER A 48 -24.53 17.23 -7.87
CA SER A 48 -25.41 17.00 -9.02
C SER A 48 -25.29 15.57 -9.55
N ALA A 49 -26.30 15.13 -10.31
CA ALA A 49 -26.25 13.84 -11.00
C ALA A 49 -25.03 13.70 -11.94
N LYS A 50 -24.55 14.82 -12.52
CA LYS A 50 -23.36 14.82 -13.36
C LYS A 50 -22.09 14.55 -12.54
N GLU A 51 -21.97 15.17 -11.38
CA GLU A 51 -20.83 14.96 -10.47
C GLU A 51 -20.84 13.53 -9.93
N GLN A 52 -22.00 13.02 -9.52
CA GLN A 52 -22.16 11.63 -9.08
C GLN A 52 -21.74 10.63 -10.17
N LYS A 53 -22.13 10.87 -11.43
CA LYS A 53 -21.68 10.05 -12.56
C LYS A 53 -20.16 10.10 -12.76
N GLN A 54 -19.52 11.24 -12.51
CA GLN A 54 -18.06 11.36 -12.59
C GLN A 54 -17.36 10.59 -11.46
N LEU A 55 -17.91 10.60 -10.26
CA LEU A 55 -17.40 9.81 -9.13
C LEU A 55 -17.45 8.32 -9.44
N VAL A 56 -18.59 7.80 -9.94
CA VAL A 56 -18.71 6.40 -10.39
C VAL A 56 -17.65 6.05 -11.44
N ASN A 57 -17.45 6.90 -12.45
CA ASN A 57 -16.45 6.64 -13.48
C ASN A 57 -15.02 6.63 -12.91
N LYS A 58 -14.71 7.50 -11.95
CA LYS A 58 -13.40 7.53 -11.28
C LYS A 58 -13.20 6.30 -10.41
N ALA A 59 -14.20 5.95 -9.58
CA ALA A 59 -14.18 4.75 -8.75
C ALA A 59 -13.90 3.52 -9.62
N ASN A 60 -14.71 3.27 -10.66
CA ASN A 60 -14.51 2.15 -11.58
C ASN A 60 -13.09 2.12 -12.15
N ARG A 61 -12.57 3.25 -12.61
CA ARG A 61 -11.22 3.34 -13.18
C ARG A 61 -10.14 2.96 -12.16
N TYR A 62 -10.19 3.49 -10.95
CA TYR A 62 -9.15 3.26 -9.95
C TYR A 62 -9.27 1.89 -9.31
N CYS A 63 -10.48 1.41 -9.02
CA CYS A 63 -10.72 0.05 -8.55
C CYS A 63 -10.23 -0.99 -9.57
N ASP A 64 -10.48 -0.78 -10.86
CA ASP A 64 -9.96 -1.66 -11.92
C ASP A 64 -8.43 -1.70 -11.95
N VAL A 65 -7.77 -0.55 -11.73
CA VAL A 65 -6.31 -0.49 -11.63
C VAL A 65 -5.83 -1.21 -10.37
N ALA A 66 -6.45 -0.95 -9.22
CA ALA A 66 -6.13 -1.55 -7.94
C ALA A 66 -6.20 -3.08 -8.02
N LYS A 67 -7.33 -3.64 -8.50
CA LYS A 67 -7.51 -5.09 -8.69
C LYS A 67 -6.43 -5.72 -9.57
N ARG A 68 -6.05 -5.06 -10.67
CA ARG A 68 -4.98 -5.56 -11.56
C ARG A 68 -3.60 -5.49 -10.90
N GLN A 69 -3.32 -4.47 -10.10
CA GLN A 69 -2.04 -4.37 -9.39
C GLN A 69 -2.00 -5.34 -8.21
N PHE A 70 -3.09 -5.51 -7.46
CA PHE A 70 -3.23 -6.48 -6.38
C PHE A 70 -2.80 -7.87 -6.86
N LYS A 71 -3.40 -8.38 -7.93
CA LYS A 71 -3.07 -9.70 -8.50
C LYS A 71 -1.59 -9.83 -8.89
N LYS A 72 -0.95 -8.76 -9.33
CA LYS A 72 0.48 -8.74 -9.70
C LYS A 72 1.39 -8.68 -8.48
N VAL A 73 1.07 -7.81 -7.53
CA VAL A 73 1.84 -7.61 -6.31
C VAL A 73 1.73 -8.85 -5.42
N ASP A 74 0.53 -9.40 -5.23
CA ASP A 74 0.29 -10.62 -4.48
C ASP A 74 1.10 -11.81 -5.04
N ALA A 75 1.03 -12.03 -6.36
CA ALA A 75 1.81 -13.09 -7.01
C ALA A 75 3.33 -12.88 -6.87
N LYS A 76 3.82 -11.64 -7.01
CA LYS A 76 5.25 -11.32 -6.96
C LYS A 76 5.82 -11.37 -5.54
N TYR A 77 5.04 -10.98 -4.55
CA TYR A 77 5.46 -10.81 -3.16
C TYR A 77 4.77 -11.80 -2.21
N LYS A 78 4.35 -12.96 -2.73
CA LYS A 78 3.61 -13.99 -1.98
C LYS A 78 4.27 -14.43 -0.65
N THR A 79 5.60 -14.42 -0.59
CA THR A 79 6.36 -14.83 0.61
C THR A 79 6.85 -13.64 1.44
N ASP A 80 6.56 -12.42 1.00
CA ASP A 80 6.97 -11.20 1.67
C ASP A 80 5.91 -10.76 2.68
N LYS A 81 6.22 -10.93 3.96
CA LYS A 81 5.27 -10.61 5.03
C LYS A 81 4.89 -9.13 5.08
N GLU A 82 5.81 -8.22 4.74
CA GLU A 82 5.55 -6.78 4.79
C GLU A 82 4.54 -6.40 3.69
N VAL A 83 4.75 -6.88 2.48
CA VAL A 83 3.84 -6.61 1.36
C VAL A 83 2.52 -7.33 1.51
N GLN A 84 2.50 -8.56 2.05
CA GLN A 84 1.26 -9.28 2.32
C GLN A 84 0.39 -8.55 3.36
N THR A 85 0.97 -8.01 4.43
CA THR A 85 0.24 -7.15 5.37
C THR A 85 -0.40 -5.94 4.66
N ILE A 86 0.33 -5.28 3.75
CA ILE A 86 -0.23 -4.14 2.98
C ILE A 86 -1.38 -4.58 2.07
N LEU A 87 -1.30 -5.77 1.46
CA LEU A 87 -2.37 -6.30 0.62
C LEU A 87 -3.61 -6.68 1.43
N ASP A 88 -3.42 -7.21 2.63
CA ASP A 88 -4.50 -7.64 3.52
C ASP A 88 -5.41 -6.46 3.93
N ASP A 89 -4.88 -5.24 4.00
CA ASP A 89 -5.68 -4.02 4.27
C ASP A 89 -6.75 -3.73 3.20
N TYR A 90 -6.64 -4.30 1.99
CA TYR A 90 -7.55 -4.05 0.86
C TYR A 90 -8.13 -5.34 0.25
N ARG A 91 -7.90 -6.49 0.89
CA ARG A 91 -8.16 -7.80 0.28
C ARG A 91 -9.65 -8.03 0.03
N ASP A 92 -10.48 -7.69 1.01
CA ASP A 92 -11.93 -7.90 0.95
C ASP A 92 -12.58 -7.07 -0.18
N GLU A 93 -12.00 -5.92 -0.51
CA GLU A 93 -12.47 -5.01 -1.56
C GLU A 93 -12.00 -5.43 -2.97
N LEU A 94 -10.91 -6.19 -3.07
CA LEU A 94 -10.17 -6.38 -4.33
C LEU A 94 -10.03 -7.84 -4.80
N GLU A 95 -10.36 -8.84 -3.97
CA GLU A 95 -10.21 -10.26 -4.34
C GLU A 95 -11.21 -10.79 -5.38
N ASP A 96 -12.24 -10.02 -5.73
CA ASP A 96 -13.22 -10.35 -6.81
C ASP A 96 -12.69 -10.04 -8.23
#